data_AF-A0A2D3WFI6-F1
#
_entry.id   AF-A0A2D3WFI6-F1
#
_cell.length_a   1.000
_cell.length_b   1.000
_cell.length_c   1.000
_cell.angle_alpha   90.00
_cell.angle_beta   90.00
_cell.angle_gamma   90.00
#
_symmetry.space_group_name_H-M   'P 1'
#
loop_
_entity.id
_entity.type
_entity.pdbx_description
1 polymer ?
#
loop_
_entity_poly.entity_id
_entity_poly.type
_entity_poly.pdbx_seq_one_letter_code
_entity_poly.pdbx_strand_id
1 'polypeptide(L)' 'MQAECNVSDEHLEELSARIAKSFFITEEEALELIYEEWERVEALFAIHKKINLVHLYLIGEINELYRIA' A
#
# COMPACT_ATOMS: atom_id res chain seq x y z
N MET A 1 -1.23 -3.59 23.20
CA MET A 1 -2.20 -2.87 22.35
C MET A 1 -1.97 -3.38 20.95
N GLN A 2 -2.84 -4.28 20.46
CA GLN A 2 -2.93 -4.50 19.02
C GLN A 2 -3.55 -3.21 18.49
N ALA A 3 -2.82 -2.45 17.69
CA ALA A 3 -3.46 -1.43 16.89
C ALA A 3 -4.54 -2.17 16.08
N GLU A 4 -5.80 -1.80 16.26
CA GLU A 4 -6.88 -2.36 15.46
C GLU A 4 -6.52 -2.08 14.01
N CYS A 5 -6.18 -3.13 13.26
CA CYS A 5 -5.88 -3.06 11.84
C CYS A 5 -7.12 -2.46 11.16
N ASN A 6 -7.05 -1.18 10.78
CA ASN A 6 -8.19 -0.47 10.21
C ASN A 6 -8.38 -0.77 8.72
N VAL A 7 -7.54 -1.65 8.15
CA VAL A 7 -7.59 -2.08 6.76
C VAL A 7 -8.01 -3.54 6.72
N SER A 8 -9.07 -3.85 5.97
CA SER A 8 -9.54 -5.23 5.81
C SER A 8 -8.59 -6.05 4.93
N ASP A 9 -8.54 -7.36 5.15
CA ASP A 9 -7.74 -8.28 4.34
C ASP A 9 -8.09 -8.19 2.84
N GLU A 10 -9.37 -8.00 2.50
CA GLU A 10 -9.82 -7.78 1.11
C GLU A 10 -9.18 -6.53 0.49
N HIS A 11 -9.06 -5.44 1.26
CA HIS A 11 -8.38 -4.24 0.78
C HIS A 11 -6.86 -4.46 0.63
N LEU A 12 -6.25 -5.29 1.47
CA LEU A 12 -4.82 -5.63 1.37
C LEU A 12 -4.55 -6.48 0.14
N GLU A 13 -5.39 -7.49 -0.13
CA GLU A 13 -5.30 -8.35 -1.32
C GLU A 13 -5.49 -7.53 -2.62
N GLU A 14 -6.50 -6.67 -2.67
CA GLU A 14 -6.69 -5.83 -3.86
C GLU A 14 -5.56 -4.80 -4.02
N LEU A 15 -5.04 -4.23 -2.92
CA LEU A 15 -3.95 -3.27 -2.97
C LEU A 15 -2.65 -3.93 -3.43
N SER A 16 -2.30 -5.11 -2.89
CA SER A 16 -1.09 -5.86 -3.27
C SER A 16 -1.12 -6.22 -4.76
N ALA A 17 -2.25 -6.72 -5.27
CA ALA A 17 -2.41 -7.05 -6.69
C ALA A 17 -2.22 -5.84 -7.62
N ARG A 18 -2.59 -4.63 -7.16
CA ARG A 18 -2.42 -3.38 -7.94
C ARG A 18 -0.99 -2.84 -7.88
N ILE A 19 -0.34 -2.90 -6.71
CA ILE A 19 1.07 -2.52 -6.52
C ILE A 19 1.96 -3.45 -7.33
N ALA A 20 1.74 -4.77 -7.26
CA ALA A 20 2.45 -5.79 -8.02
C ALA A 20 2.50 -5.46 -9.52
N LYS A 21 1.34 -5.13 -10.10
CA LYS A 21 1.23 -4.71 -11.51
C LYS A 21 1.95 -3.41 -11.83
N SER A 22 2.03 -2.49 -10.87
CA SER A 22 2.58 -1.15 -11.11
C SER A 22 4.11 -1.11 -11.03
N PHE A 23 4.69 -1.95 -10.16
CA PHE A 23 6.14 -2.09 -10.01
C PHE A 23 6.71 -3.31 -10.76
N PHE A 24 5.86 -4.10 -11.42
CA PHE A 24 6.24 -5.35 -12.10
C PHE A 24 6.92 -6.36 -11.16
N ILE A 25 6.39 -6.48 -9.94
CA ILE A 25 6.81 -7.42 -8.89
C ILE A 25 5.71 -8.45 -8.62
N THR A 26 5.99 -9.45 -7.80
CA THR A 26 5.00 -10.44 -7.35
C THR A 26 4.03 -9.86 -6.32
N GLU A 27 2.88 -10.50 -6.14
CA GLU A 27 1.92 -10.10 -5.09
C GLU A 27 2.47 -10.31 -3.67
N GLU A 28 3.37 -11.28 -3.48
CA GLU A 28 4.09 -11.51 -2.23
C GLU A 28 5.04 -10.35 -1.92
N GLU A 29 5.90 -9.96 -2.88
CA GLU A 29 6.78 -8.79 -2.73
C GLU A 29 5.99 -7.50 -2.53
N ALA A 30 4.84 -7.35 -3.21
CA ALA A 30 3.97 -6.20 -3.02
C ALA A 30 3.32 -6.18 -1.63
N LEU A 31 2.99 -7.34 -1.07
CA LEU A 31 2.45 -7.47 0.27
C LEU A 31 3.53 -7.18 1.33
N GLU A 32 4.75 -7.65 1.13
CA GLU A 32 5.91 -7.27 1.96
C GLU A 32 6.09 -5.75 1.96
N LEU A 33 6.07 -5.11 0.78
CA LEU A 33 6.17 -3.65 0.65
C LEU A 33 5.03 -2.91 1.38
N ILE A 34 3.79 -3.43 1.34
CA ILE A 34 2.66 -2.88 2.10
C ILE A 34 2.93 -2.94 3.60
N TYR A 35 3.49 -4.04 4.11
CA TYR A 35 3.79 -4.19 5.53
C TYR A 35 5.02 -3.39 5.97
N GLU A 36 6.03 -3.24 5.11
CA GLU A 36 7.16 -2.35 5.34
C GLU A 36 6.70 -0.89 5.47
N GLU A 37 5.71 -0.49 4.67
CA GLU A 37 5.17 0.87 4.62
C GLU A 37 3.82 1.02 5.33
N TRP A 38 3.57 0.16 6.33
CA TRP A 38 2.28 0.01 6.99
C TRP A 38 1.68 1.33 7.50
N GLU A 39 2.49 2.16 8.18
CA GLU A 39 2.01 3.44 8.71
C GLU A 39 1.47 4.38 7.61
N ARG A 40 2.11 4.37 6.42
CA ARG A 40 1.63 5.16 5.27
C ARG A 40 0.36 4.56 4.69
N VAL A 41 0.30 3.24 4.56
CA VAL A 41 -0.88 2.53 4.10
C VAL A 41 -2.08 2.86 4.99
N GLU A 42 -1.93 2.77 6.31
CA GLU A 42 -2.98 3.13 7.27
C GLU A 42 -3.39 4.60 7.15
N ALA A 43 -2.44 5.52 7.05
CA ALA A 43 -2.72 6.94 6.87
C ALA A 43 -3.51 7.20 5.57
N LEU A 44 -3.10 6.56 4.48
CA LEU A 44 -3.79 6.67 3.19
C LEU A 44 -5.19 6.08 3.23
N PHE A 45 -5.43 4.94 3.90
CA PHE A 45 -6.78 4.40 4.07
C PHE A 45 -7.65 5.28 5.00
N ALA A 46 -7.06 5.89 6.02
CA ALA A 46 -7.76 6.80 6.92
C ALA A 46 -8.21 8.08 6.20
N ILE A 47 -7.38 8.63 5.31
CA ILE A 47 -7.68 9.83 4.50
C ILE A 47 -8.56 9.46 3.30
N HIS A 48 -8.15 8.42 2.57
CA HIS A 48 -8.74 7.97 1.32
C HIS A 48 -9.44 6.63 1.53
N LYS A 49 -10.76 6.68 1.76
CA LYS A 49 -11.61 5.47 1.92
C LYS A 49 -11.81 4.66 0.63
N LYS A 50 -11.02 4.90 -0.42
CA LYS A 50 -11.16 4.31 -1.75
C LYS A 50 -9.83 3.74 -2.22
N ILE A 51 -9.82 2.45 -2.49
CA ILE A 51 -8.61 1.70 -2.86
C ILE A 51 -7.88 2.26 -4.08
N ASN A 52 -8.60 2.76 -5.09
CA ASN A 52 -7.98 3.40 -6.27
C ASN A 52 -7.12 4.62 -5.90
N LEU A 53 -7.56 5.40 -4.90
CA LEU A 53 -6.83 6.58 -4.45
C LEU A 53 -5.65 6.16 -3.58
N VAL A 54 -5.84 5.21 -2.67
CA VAL A 54 -4.76 4.66 -1.85
C VAL A 54 -3.63 4.14 -2.74
N HIS A 55 -3.96 3.31 -3.74
CA HIS A 55 -3.00 2.80 -4.73
C HIS A 55 -2.27 3.92 -5.47
N LEU A 56 -2.99 4.93 -5.98
CA LEU A 56 -2.40 6.05 -6.72
C LEU A 56 -1.40 6.83 -5.86
N TYR A 57 -1.79 7.19 -4.64
CA TYR A 57 -0.95 8.00 -3.75
C TYR A 57 0.22 7.21 -3.19
N LEU A 58 0.00 5.96 -2.77
CA LEU A 58 1.05 5.10 -2.24
C LEU A 58 2.16 4.86 -3.28
N ILE A 59 1.80 4.65 -4.55
CA ILE A 59 2.81 4.55 -5.63
C ILE A 59 3.57 5.86 -5.81
N GLY A 60 2.89 6.99 -5.70
CA GLY A 60 3.54 8.30 -5.75
C GLY A 60 4.59 8.45 -4.65
N GLU A 61 4.21 8.15 -3.41
CA GLU A 61 5.08 8.23 -2.23
C GLU A 61 6.26 7.24 -2.33
N ILE A 62 6.01 5.98 -2.69
CA ILE A 62 7.07 4.97 -2.88
C ILE A 62 8.03 5.44 -3.99
N ASN A 63 7.51 5.90 -5.13
CA ASN A 63 8.40 6.40 -6.19
C ASN A 63 9.22 7.61 -5.73
N GLU A 64 8.68 8.51 -4.92
CA GLU A 64 9.43 9.66 -4.40
C GLU A 64 10.55 9.21 -3.46
N LEU A 65 10.26 8.29 -2.55
CA LEU A 65 11.21 7.82 -1.55
C LEU A 65 12.33 6.97 -2.12
N TYR A 66 12.00 6.10 -3.07
CA TYR A 66 12.97 5.18 -3.68
C TYR A 66 13.61 5.72 -4.97
N ARG A 67 13.11 6.83 -5.57
CA ARG A 67 13.82 7.54 -6.66
C ARG A 67 14.81 8.59 -6.19
N ILE A 68 14.90 8.91 -4.90
CA ILE A 68 16.03 9.69 -4.36
C ILE A 68 17.14 8.69 -4.00
N ALA A 69 17.80 8.14 -5.02
CA ALA A 69 19.04 7.39 -4.94
C ALA A 69 19.84 7.56 -6.24
#